data_AF-A0A2E0EM17-F1
#
_entry.id   AF-A0A2E0EM17-F1
#
_cell.length_a   1.000
_cell.length_b   1.000
_cell.length_c   1.000
_cell.angle_alpha   90.00
_cell.angle_beta   90.00
_cell.angle_gamma   90.00
#
_symmetry.space_group_name_H-M   'P 1'
#
loop_
_entity.id
_entity.type
_entity.pdbx_description
1 polymer ?
#
loop_
_entity_poly.entity_id
_entity_poly.type
_entity_poly.pdbx_seq_one_letter_code
_entity_poly.pdbx_strand_id
1 'polypeptide(L)'
;MPRSFEALLAQLDDESRSMAQAIATRRPDLTSAMEADPEHPSRLRLLLPSPTGESSRDVLVWMRDDEPSLGFGPWHTHATVWAHFAEPREQDEALAELLLAILEDQLVICVDVGGPHDGSAGVIDLREPTAITDALTEPGGSGHVRLLSWGGTKDAEHRLDDGQP
;
A
#
# COMPACT_ATOMS: atom_id res chain seq x y z
N MET A 1 -27.08 -9.73 7.18
CA MET A 1 -26.47 -9.20 8.42
C MET A 1 -24.98 -9.20 8.20
N PRO A 2 -24.27 -8.07 8.34
CA PRO A 2 -22.81 -8.07 8.30
C PRO A 2 -22.28 -9.02 9.37
N ARG A 3 -21.30 -9.85 9.03
CA ARG A 3 -20.64 -10.76 9.96
C ARG A 3 -19.83 -9.90 10.96
N SER A 4 -19.85 -10.25 12.25
CA SER A 4 -19.02 -9.52 13.22
C SER A 4 -17.54 -9.78 12.96
N PHE A 5 -16.69 -8.83 13.34
CA PHE A 5 -15.23 -8.99 13.24
C PHE A 5 -14.74 -10.22 14.01
N GLU A 6 -15.31 -10.50 15.19
CA GLU A 6 -15.00 -11.73 15.96
C GLU A 6 -15.32 -13.01 15.19
N ALA A 7 -16.45 -13.04 14.49
CA ALA A 7 -16.85 -14.19 13.67
C ALA A 7 -15.97 -14.34 12.42
N LEU A 8 -15.44 -13.23 11.87
CA LEU A 8 -14.37 -13.26 10.86
C LEU A 8 -13.10 -13.87 11.46
N LEU A 9 -12.58 -13.35 12.57
CA LEU A 9 -11.32 -13.84 13.17
C LEU A 9 -11.35 -15.34 13.51
N ALA A 10 -12.51 -15.86 13.92
CA ALA A 10 -12.69 -17.28 14.22
C ALA A 10 -12.61 -18.20 12.98
N GLN A 11 -12.75 -17.65 11.77
CA GLN A 11 -12.69 -18.41 10.52
C GLN A 11 -11.31 -18.35 9.86
N LEU A 12 -10.50 -17.35 10.22
CA LEU A 12 -9.21 -17.10 9.62
C LEU A 12 -8.13 -18.07 10.14
N ASP A 13 -7.15 -18.40 9.30
CA ASP A 13 -5.88 -19.02 9.72
C ASP A 13 -5.07 -18.07 10.61
N ASP A 14 -4.00 -18.58 11.21
CA ASP A 14 -3.28 -17.86 12.27
C ASP A 14 -2.58 -16.61 11.71
N GLU A 15 -1.99 -16.71 10.52
CA GLU A 15 -1.32 -15.63 9.80
C GLU A 15 -2.33 -14.53 9.41
N SER A 16 -3.45 -14.90 8.78
CA SER A 16 -4.51 -13.96 8.42
C SER A 16 -5.13 -13.29 9.63
N ARG A 17 -5.30 -14.03 10.73
CA ARG A 17 -5.85 -13.51 11.98
C ARG A 17 -4.90 -12.50 12.62
N SER A 18 -3.60 -12.78 12.62
CA SER A 18 -2.55 -11.88 13.12
C SER A 18 -2.57 -10.56 12.35
N MET A 19 -2.53 -10.61 11.01
CA MET A 19 -2.61 -9.42 10.18
C MET A 19 -3.91 -8.63 10.39
N ALA A 20 -5.06 -9.29 10.44
CA ALA A 20 -6.35 -8.63 10.70
C ALA A 20 -6.35 -7.90 12.05
N GLN A 21 -5.79 -8.51 13.09
CA GLN A 21 -5.64 -7.89 14.41
C GLN A 21 -4.66 -6.72 14.39
N ALA A 22 -3.54 -6.82 13.66
CA ALA A 22 -2.55 -5.76 13.52
C ALA A 22 -3.17 -4.50 12.88
N ILE A 23 -4.00 -4.68 11.84
CA ILE A 23 -4.75 -3.58 11.21
C ILE A 23 -5.82 -3.05 12.17
N ALA A 24 -6.67 -3.92 12.73
CA ALA A 24 -7.79 -3.51 13.59
C ALA A 24 -7.35 -2.76 14.85
N THR A 25 -6.17 -3.10 15.40
CA THR A 25 -5.58 -2.39 16.54
C THR A 25 -5.28 -0.93 16.22
N ARG A 26 -4.84 -0.63 15.00
CA ARG A 26 -4.46 0.72 14.57
C ARG A 26 -5.62 1.49 13.92
N ARG A 27 -6.50 0.79 13.20
CA ARG A 27 -7.68 1.34 12.50
C ARG A 27 -8.91 0.45 12.69
N PRO A 28 -9.60 0.57 13.84
CA PRO A 28 -10.80 -0.22 14.13
C PRO A 28 -11.94 -0.02 13.12
N ASP A 29 -12.00 1.14 12.46
CA ASP A 29 -12.99 1.48 11.44
C ASP A 29 -12.90 0.58 10.20
N LEU A 30 -11.71 0.05 9.89
CA LEU A 30 -11.49 -0.83 8.73
C LEU A 30 -12.02 -2.26 8.94
N THR A 31 -12.35 -2.65 10.18
CA THR A 31 -12.86 -4.00 10.49
C THR A 31 -14.12 -4.37 9.70
N SER A 32 -14.93 -3.37 9.34
CA SER A 32 -16.15 -3.58 8.54
C SER A 32 -15.91 -3.88 7.06
N ALA A 33 -14.72 -3.56 6.55
CA ALA A 33 -14.29 -3.81 5.17
C ALA A 33 -13.46 -5.09 5.04
N MET A 34 -13.07 -5.73 6.15
CA MET A 34 -12.36 -7.00 6.15
C MET A 34 -13.32 -8.15 5.90
N GLU A 35 -12.90 -9.09 5.07
CA GLU A 35 -13.66 -10.29 4.74
C GLU A 35 -12.74 -11.52 4.62
N ALA A 36 -13.35 -12.70 4.54
CA ALA A 36 -12.63 -13.88 4.08
C ALA A 36 -12.45 -13.78 2.57
N ASP A 37 -11.30 -14.22 2.09
CA ASP A 37 -11.12 -14.42 0.66
C ASP A 37 -12.13 -15.47 0.14
N PRO A 38 -12.87 -15.16 -0.95
CA PRO A 38 -13.90 -16.06 -1.47
C PRO A 38 -13.35 -17.38 -2.03
N GLU A 39 -12.09 -17.40 -2.49
CA GLU A 39 -11.42 -18.59 -3.02
C GLU A 39 -10.75 -19.39 -1.90
N HIS A 40 -10.32 -18.69 -0.85
CA HIS A 40 -9.70 -19.29 0.33
C HIS A 40 -10.32 -18.74 1.62
N PRO A 41 -11.44 -19.30 2.12
CA PRO A 41 -12.20 -18.70 3.22
C PRO A 41 -11.50 -18.59 4.57
N SER A 42 -10.33 -19.23 4.75
CA SER A 42 -9.46 -19.03 5.92
C SER A 42 -8.54 -17.82 5.79
N ARG A 43 -8.43 -17.21 4.61
CA ARG A 43 -7.49 -16.14 4.33
C ARG A 43 -8.16 -14.77 4.44
N LEU A 44 -7.40 -13.79 4.95
CA LEU A 44 -7.86 -12.41 5.02
C LEU A 44 -7.89 -11.78 3.62
N ARG A 45 -8.92 -10.98 3.38
CA ARG A 45 -9.01 -10.02 2.29
C ARG A 45 -9.53 -8.68 2.82
N LEU A 46 -8.89 -7.59 2.41
CA LEU A 46 -9.34 -6.23 2.68
C LEU A 46 -9.14 -5.40 1.41
N LEU A 47 -10.24 -5.00 0.77
CA LEU A 47 -10.23 -4.10 -0.39
C LEU A 47 -10.75 -2.73 0.05
N LEU A 48 -9.94 -1.70 -0.15
CA LEU A 48 -10.27 -0.31 0.16
C LEU A 48 -10.24 0.50 -1.14
N PRO A 49 -11.42 0.78 -1.72
CA PRO A 49 -11.51 1.64 -2.90
C PRO A 49 -10.96 3.04 -2.61
N SER A 50 -10.28 3.63 -3.59
CA SER A 50 -9.84 5.03 -3.46
C SER A 50 -11.04 5.98 -3.42
N PRO A 51 -11.04 6.99 -2.54
CA PRO A 51 -12.08 8.03 -2.51
C PRO A 51 -12.09 8.91 -3.77
N THR A 52 -11.04 8.86 -4.60
CA THR A 52 -11.01 9.53 -5.92
C THR A 52 -11.91 8.85 -6.94
N GLY A 53 -12.29 7.59 -6.69
CA GLY A 53 -13.01 6.74 -7.65
C GLY A 53 -12.12 6.07 -8.69
N GLU A 54 -10.80 6.30 -8.67
CA GLU A 54 -9.85 5.67 -9.58
C GLU A 54 -9.36 4.32 -9.03
N SER A 55 -9.74 3.22 -9.69
CA SER A 55 -9.36 1.87 -9.25
C SER A 55 -7.86 1.59 -9.31
N SER A 56 -7.10 2.37 -10.10
CA SER A 56 -5.64 2.34 -10.13
C SER A 56 -5.00 2.82 -8.83
N ARG A 57 -5.80 3.23 -7.84
CA ARG A 57 -5.38 3.68 -6.52
C ARG A 57 -6.04 2.88 -5.40
N ASP A 58 -6.73 1.80 -5.72
CA ASP A 58 -7.31 0.93 -4.71
C ASP A 58 -6.19 0.27 -3.91
N VAL A 59 -6.48 0.03 -2.63
CA VAL A 59 -5.59 -0.69 -1.73
C VAL A 59 -6.16 -2.07 -1.47
N LEU A 60 -5.31 -3.09 -1.56
CA LEU A 60 -5.66 -4.48 -1.31
C LEU A 60 -4.70 -5.08 -0.29
N VAL A 61 -5.23 -5.68 0.77
CA VAL A 61 -4.50 -6.63 1.62
C VAL A 61 -5.02 -8.01 1.34
N TRP A 62 -4.12 -8.96 1.09
CA TRP A 62 -4.45 -10.36 0.85
C TRP A 62 -3.31 -11.27 1.31
N MET A 63 -3.55 -12.57 1.29
CA MET A 63 -2.53 -13.58 1.59
C MET A 63 -2.02 -14.23 0.30
N ARG A 64 -0.70 -14.28 0.11
CA ARG A 64 -0.03 -15.00 -0.97
C ARG A 64 0.93 -16.01 -0.37
N ASP A 65 0.76 -17.30 -0.68
CA ASP A 65 1.66 -18.35 -0.16
C ASP A 65 1.83 -18.30 1.38
N ASP A 66 0.71 -18.06 2.08
CA ASP A 66 0.61 -17.87 3.54
C ASP A 66 1.30 -16.60 4.08
N GLU A 67 1.68 -15.68 3.20
CA GLU A 67 2.31 -14.41 3.55
C GLU A 67 1.36 -13.21 3.31
N PRO A 68 1.22 -12.30 4.28
CA PRO A 68 0.51 -11.04 4.09
C PRO A 68 1.14 -10.19 2.99
N SER A 69 0.29 -9.71 2.10
CA SER A 69 0.65 -8.91 0.94
C SER A 69 -0.17 -7.64 0.94
N LEU A 70 0.45 -6.53 0.51
CA LEU A 70 -0.19 -5.23 0.39
C LEU A 70 0.03 -4.70 -1.03
N GLY A 71 -1.06 -4.30 -1.67
CA GLY A 71 -1.07 -3.71 -3.00
C GLY A 71 -1.67 -2.31 -2.95
N PHE A 72 -1.11 -1.43 -3.77
CA PHE A 72 -1.57 -0.08 -3.97
C PHE A 72 -1.45 0.25 -5.46
N GLY A 73 -2.59 0.21 -6.15
CA GLY A 73 -2.61 0.33 -7.61
C GLY A 73 -1.77 -0.76 -8.29
N PRO A 74 -0.84 -0.40 -9.19
CA PRO A 74 0.04 -1.38 -9.86
C PRO A 74 1.16 -1.91 -8.97
N TRP A 75 1.43 -1.28 -7.83
CA TRP A 75 2.50 -1.68 -6.92
C TRP A 75 2.02 -2.68 -5.87
N HIS A 76 2.88 -3.61 -5.46
CA HIS A 76 2.64 -4.44 -4.29
C HIS A 76 3.94 -4.87 -3.62
N THR A 77 3.83 -5.23 -2.34
CA THR A 77 4.91 -5.82 -1.54
C THR A 77 4.39 -6.97 -0.69
N HIS A 78 5.33 -7.72 -0.14
CA HIS A 78 5.11 -8.80 0.81
C HIS A 78 5.79 -8.44 2.15
N ALA A 79 5.26 -8.94 3.26
CA ALA A 79 5.73 -8.60 4.60
C ALA A 79 7.23 -8.91 4.80
N THR A 80 7.71 -10.04 4.26
CA THR A 80 9.12 -10.48 4.31
C THR A 80 10.05 -9.70 3.39
N VAL A 81 9.53 -9.01 2.37
CA VAL A 81 10.34 -8.10 1.53
C VAL A 81 10.57 -6.79 2.27
N TRP A 82 9.52 -6.27 2.91
CA TRP A 82 9.58 -4.99 3.60
C TRP A 82 10.28 -5.06 4.97
N ALA A 83 10.08 -6.16 5.70
CA ALA A 83 10.58 -6.36 7.05
C ALA A 83 11.41 -7.66 7.15
N HIS A 84 12.32 -7.86 6.19
CA HIS A 84 13.09 -9.10 5.99
C HIS A 84 13.82 -9.66 7.22
N PHE A 85 14.18 -8.80 8.17
CA PHE A 85 14.91 -9.18 9.38
C PHE A 85 14.05 -9.17 10.66
N ALA A 86 12.76 -8.90 10.52
CA ALA A 86 11.84 -8.79 11.63
C ALA A 86 11.14 -10.13 11.92
N GLU A 87 10.71 -10.33 13.16
CA GLU A 87 9.89 -11.47 13.54
C GLU A 87 8.49 -11.39 12.88
N PRO A 88 7.77 -12.52 12.68
CA PRO A 88 6.52 -12.52 11.90
C PRO A 88 5.50 -11.47 12.33
N ARG A 89 5.31 -11.29 13.64
CA ARG A 89 4.41 -10.26 14.17
C ARG A 89 4.88 -8.84 13.83
N GLU A 90 6.18 -8.58 13.87
CA GLU A 90 6.74 -7.29 13.51
C GLU A 90 6.59 -7.02 12.01
N GLN A 91 6.62 -8.06 11.18
CA GLN A 91 6.32 -7.96 9.75
C GLN A 91 4.87 -7.56 9.50
N ASP A 92 3.90 -8.19 10.20
CA ASP A 92 2.48 -7.80 10.13
C ASP A 92 2.27 -6.34 10.57
N GLU A 93 2.93 -5.96 11.66
CA GLU A 93 2.86 -4.60 12.19
C GLU A 93 3.46 -3.56 11.22
N ALA A 94 4.56 -3.89 10.54
CA ALA A 94 5.17 -3.05 9.52
C ALA A 94 4.29 -2.93 8.27
N LEU A 95 3.67 -4.03 7.81
CA LEU A 95 2.76 -4.00 6.68
C LEU A 95 1.47 -3.21 7.02
N ALA A 96 0.98 -3.34 8.25
CA ALA A 96 -0.12 -2.52 8.74
C ALA A 96 0.27 -1.03 8.79
N GLU A 97 1.48 -0.67 9.23
CA GLU A 97 1.96 0.72 9.16
C GLU A 97 2.00 1.25 7.72
N LEU A 98 2.48 0.44 6.78
CA LEU A 98 2.54 0.82 5.38
C LEU A 98 1.15 1.07 4.79
N LEU A 99 0.16 0.24 5.14
CA LEU A 99 -1.25 0.48 4.81
C LEU A 99 -1.71 1.85 5.31
N LEU A 100 -1.38 2.23 6.55
CA LEU A 100 -1.78 3.53 7.09
C LEU A 100 -1.12 4.69 6.37
N ALA A 101 0.18 4.57 6.07
CA ALA A 101 0.90 5.57 5.31
C ALA A 101 0.25 5.81 3.94
N ILE A 102 -0.25 4.77 3.27
CA ILE A 102 -1.01 4.93 2.02
C ILE A 102 -2.32 5.68 2.26
N LEU A 103 -3.12 5.24 3.23
CA LEU A 103 -4.44 5.84 3.52
C LEU A 103 -4.36 7.30 4.01
N GLU A 104 -3.20 7.71 4.54
CA GLU A 104 -2.91 9.08 5.00
C GLU A 104 -2.19 9.93 3.93
N ASP A 105 -2.10 9.44 2.69
CA ASP A 105 -1.37 10.07 1.58
C ASP A 105 0.11 10.37 1.91
N GLN A 106 0.71 9.60 2.81
CA GLN A 106 2.13 9.68 3.16
C GLN A 106 2.97 8.78 2.25
N LEU A 107 2.43 7.64 1.81
CA LEU A 107 3.04 6.80 0.79
C LEU A 107 2.22 6.92 -0.50
N VAL A 108 2.85 7.34 -1.58
CA VAL A 108 2.17 7.65 -2.86
C VAL A 108 2.77 6.84 -4.00
N ILE A 109 1.95 6.52 -5.01
CA ILE A 109 2.46 5.94 -6.27
C ILE A 109 3.25 7.02 -7.01
N CYS A 110 4.44 6.68 -7.46
CA CYS A 110 5.29 7.52 -8.28
C CYS A 110 5.38 6.91 -9.68
N VAL A 111 4.84 7.61 -10.68
CA VAL A 111 4.85 7.19 -12.08
C VAL A 111 5.91 7.98 -12.83
N ASP A 112 6.84 7.29 -13.50
CA ASP A 112 7.77 7.93 -14.43
C ASP A 112 7.02 8.42 -15.68
N VAL A 113 7.28 9.66 -16.11
CA VAL A 113 6.55 10.29 -17.23
C VAL A 113 7.52 10.74 -18.32
N GLY A 114 7.48 10.04 -19.46
CA GLY A 114 8.26 10.39 -20.66
C GLY A 114 9.70 9.89 -20.66
N GLY A 115 10.08 8.99 -19.74
CA GLY A 115 11.40 8.36 -19.68
C GLY A 115 11.53 7.04 -20.43
N PRO A 116 12.70 6.39 -20.33
CA PRO A 116 12.90 5.00 -20.78
C PRO A 116 11.96 4.01 -20.10
N HIS A 117 11.43 4.38 -18.93
CA HIS A 117 10.50 3.61 -18.12
C HIS A 117 9.13 4.28 -18.04
N ASP A 118 8.71 5.01 -19.08
CA ASP A 118 7.40 5.69 -19.13
C ASP A 118 6.25 4.77 -18.71
N GLY A 119 5.46 5.23 -17.75
CA GLY A 119 4.36 4.47 -17.15
C GLY A 119 4.78 3.42 -16.10
N SER A 120 6.08 3.24 -15.83
CA SER A 120 6.57 2.48 -14.69
C SER A 120 6.14 3.16 -13.41
N ALA A 121 5.61 2.38 -12.47
CA ALA A 121 5.07 2.86 -11.21
C ALA A 121 5.81 2.20 -10.04
N GLY A 122 6.38 3.03 -9.17
CA GLY A 122 6.87 2.66 -7.85
C GLY A 122 6.01 3.29 -6.76
N VAL A 123 6.47 3.19 -5.52
CA VAL A 123 5.95 3.98 -4.40
C VAL A 123 7.07 4.81 -3.81
N ILE A 124 6.75 6.01 -3.34
CA ILE A 124 7.66 6.85 -2.59
C ILE A 124 7.05 7.21 -1.24
N ASP A 125 7.89 7.33 -0.24
CA ASP A 125 7.50 7.73 1.11
C ASP A 125 7.71 9.24 1.30
N LEU A 126 6.63 10.01 1.34
CA LEU A 126 6.66 11.46 1.54
C LEU A 126 7.02 11.87 2.98
N ARG A 127 7.15 10.92 3.91
CA ARG A 127 7.73 11.17 5.23
C ARG A 127 9.23 11.45 5.11
N GLU A 128 9.86 10.91 4.08
CA GLU A 128 11.27 11.13 3.76
C GLU A 128 11.43 12.42 2.94
N PRO A 129 12.09 13.47 3.47
CA PRO A 129 12.15 14.78 2.82
C PRO A 129 12.80 14.78 1.43
N THR A 130 13.65 13.80 1.14
CA THR A 130 14.37 13.68 -0.12
C THR A 130 13.68 12.79 -1.15
N ALA A 131 12.60 12.08 -0.80
CA ALA A 131 12.02 11.03 -1.64
C ALA A 131 11.65 11.49 -3.05
N ILE A 132 11.10 12.70 -3.20
CA ILE A 132 10.77 13.27 -4.51
C ILE A 132 12.04 13.59 -5.29
N THR A 133 13.03 14.23 -4.65
CA THR A 133 14.33 14.54 -5.28
C THR A 133 15.06 13.28 -5.70
N ASP A 134 15.04 12.25 -4.86
CA ASP A 134 15.67 10.96 -5.14
C ASP A 134 14.99 10.28 -6.33
N ALA A 135 13.64 10.25 -6.35
CA ALA A 135 12.88 9.71 -7.49
C ALA A 135 13.13 10.47 -8.80
N LEU A 136 13.29 11.80 -8.74
CA LEU A 136 13.62 12.62 -9.90
C LEU A 136 15.04 12.41 -10.40
N THR A 137 15.98 12.06 -9.52
CA THR A 137 17.42 11.99 -9.84
C THR A 137 17.99 10.57 -9.90
N GLU A 138 17.15 9.56 -9.69
CA GLU A 138 17.54 8.15 -9.74
C GLU A 138 18.18 7.79 -11.09
N PRO A 139 19.27 6.99 -11.12
CA PRO A 139 19.87 6.55 -12.37
C PRO A 139 18.86 5.88 -13.30
N GLY A 140 18.58 6.52 -14.44
CA GLY A 140 17.62 6.03 -15.44
C GLY A 140 16.22 6.64 -15.35
N GLY A 141 15.95 7.49 -14.35
CA GLY A 141 14.71 8.27 -14.28
C GLY A 141 14.61 9.33 -15.38
N SER A 142 13.39 9.70 -15.75
CA SER A 142 13.13 10.73 -16.78
C SER A 142 13.42 12.16 -16.31
N GLY A 143 13.64 12.37 -15.00
CA GLY A 143 13.56 13.68 -14.39
C GLY A 143 12.13 14.23 -14.33
N HIS A 144 11.11 13.42 -14.55
CA HIS A 144 9.70 13.81 -14.51
C HIS A 144 8.84 12.69 -13.93
N VAL A 145 8.20 12.98 -12.81
CA VAL A 145 7.31 12.02 -12.15
C VAL A 145 5.93 12.61 -11.89
N ARG A 146 4.92 11.74 -11.91
CA ARG A 146 3.57 12.03 -11.44
C ARG A 146 3.31 11.24 -10.16
N LEU A 147 2.92 11.95 -9.11
CA LEU A 147 2.53 11.37 -7.84
C LEU A 147 1.01 11.16 -7.81
N LEU A 148 0.60 9.97 -7.39
CA LEU A 148 -0.80 9.59 -7.22
C LEU A 148 -1.01 9.08 -5.79
N SER A 149 -1.79 9.82 -5.04
CA SER A 149 -2.11 9.53 -3.63
C SER A 149 -3.46 8.82 -3.52
N TRP A 150 -3.68 8.05 -2.45
CA TRP A 150 -4.93 7.30 -2.27
C TRP A 150 -6.12 8.25 -2.17
N GLY A 151 -6.00 9.31 -1.37
CA GLY A 151 -6.98 10.37 -1.16
C GLY A 151 -7.06 11.40 -2.28
N GLY A 152 -6.07 11.44 -3.18
CA GLY A 152 -5.92 12.48 -4.19
C GLY A 152 -5.37 13.80 -3.67
N THR A 153 -5.11 13.92 -2.35
CA THR A 153 -4.72 15.20 -1.74
C THR A 153 -3.25 15.57 -1.96
N LYS A 154 -2.42 14.60 -2.37
CA LYS A 154 -0.99 14.76 -2.67
C LYS A 154 -0.66 14.52 -4.14
N ASP A 155 -1.67 14.52 -5.00
CA ASP A 155 -1.45 14.39 -6.43
C ASP A 155 -0.70 15.60 -6.97
N ALA A 156 0.40 15.35 -7.67
CA ALA A 156 1.26 16.39 -8.22
C ALA A 156 2.11 15.85 -9.38
N GLU A 157 2.52 16.73 -10.29
CA GLU A 157 3.62 16.45 -11.23
C GLU A 157 4.87 17.20 -10.76
N HIS A 158 6.01 16.52 -10.79
CA HIS A 158 7.31 17.07 -10.46
C HIS A 158 8.26 16.86 -11.62
N ARG A 159 9.04 17.88 -11.97
CA ARG A 159 10.03 17.83 -13.03
C ARG A 159 11.33 18.45 -12.52
N LEU A 160 12.47 17.85 -12.90
CA LEU A 160 13.74 18.56 -12.98
C LEU A 160 13.56 19.55 -14.12
N ASP A 161 13.32 20.82 -13.83
CA ASP A 161 13.08 21.79 -14.89
C ASP A 161 14.26 21.88 -15.87
N ASP A 162 13.93 22.07 -17.15
CA ASP A 162 14.71 22.78 -18.16
C ASP A 162 15.10 24.18 -17.63
N GLY A 163 16.04 24.26 -16.69
CA GLY A 163 16.57 25.50 -16.15
C GLY A 163 15.58 26.38 -15.38
N GLN A 164 15.68 26.35 -14.05
CA GLN A 164 15.56 27.58 -13.27
C GLN A 164 16.95 27.92 -12.69
N PRO A 165 17.26 29.22 -12.58
CA PRO A 165 18.58 29.84 -12.83
C PRO A 165 19.75 29.40 -11.94
#